data_AF-A0A5N6UCC8-F1
#
_entry.id   AF-A0A5N6UCC8-F1
#
_cell.length_a   1.000
_cell.length_b   1.000
_cell.length_c   1.000
_cell.angle_alpha   90.00
_cell.angle_beta   90.00
_cell.angle_gamma   90.00
#
_symmetry.space_group_name_H-M   'P 1'
#
loop_
_entity.id
_entity.type
_entity.pdbx_description
1 polymer ?
#
loop_
_entity_poly.entity_id
_entity_poly.type
_entity_poly.pdbx_seq_one_letter_code
_entity_poly.pdbx_strand_id
1 'polypeptide(L)'
;MTEDSPHLPDTKGLAYPVQSTSAELEEFFDREELLFQLNAAVNLWKDQIGSGSENGWVSIEKYESARQKVVELKDSLMVIAEGDQEDLDLLKGWSFSDHEEDN
;
A
#
# COMPACT_ATOMS: atom_id res chain seq x y z
N MET A 1 -1.10 -23.45 -15.47
CA MET A 1 -1.86 -23.90 -14.28
C MET A 1 -3.33 -23.71 -14.60
N THR A 2 -4.12 -24.79 -14.63
CA THR A 2 -5.59 -24.72 -14.74
C THR A 2 -6.13 -24.82 -13.32
N GLU A 3 -6.21 -23.68 -12.63
CA GLU A 3 -6.84 -23.62 -11.32
C GLU A 3 -8.35 -23.45 -11.54
N ASP A 4 -9.11 -24.53 -11.32
CA ASP A 4 -10.57 -24.50 -11.36
C ASP A 4 -11.08 -23.60 -10.23
N SER A 5 -11.55 -22.40 -10.57
CA SER A 5 -12.14 -21.47 -9.62
C SER A 5 -13.50 -21.99 -9.16
N PRO A 6 -13.70 -22.35 -7.86
CA PRO A 6 -14.92 -23.01 -7.39
C PRO A 6 -16.17 -22.12 -7.42
N HIS A 7 -16.01 -20.83 -7.73
CA HIS A 7 -17.08 -19.83 -7.73
C HIS A 7 -17.58 -19.43 -9.13
N LEU A 8 -16.95 -19.91 -10.20
CA LEU A 8 -17.36 -19.64 -11.58
C LEU A 8 -17.96 -20.93 -12.18
N PRO A 9 -19.30 -21.04 -12.31
CA PRO A 9 -19.89 -22.14 -13.06
C PRO A 9 -19.44 -22.06 -14.53
N ASP A 10 -19.30 -23.22 -15.18
CA ASP A 10 -18.96 -23.38 -16.61
C ASP A 10 -17.53 -23.02 -17.06
N THR A 11 -16.55 -22.88 -16.14
CA THR A 11 -15.13 -22.68 -16.52
C THR A 11 -14.30 -23.97 -16.58
N LYS A 12 -14.90 -25.14 -16.31
CA LYS A 12 -14.18 -26.43 -16.27
C LYS A 12 -13.50 -26.72 -17.61
N GLY A 13 -12.18 -26.78 -17.59
CA GLY A 13 -11.35 -27.09 -18.76
C GLY A 13 -11.11 -25.91 -19.71
N LEU A 14 -11.63 -24.72 -19.41
CA LEU A 14 -11.27 -23.50 -20.13
C LEU A 14 -9.98 -22.93 -19.54
N ALA A 15 -9.03 -22.58 -20.41
CA ALA A 15 -7.86 -21.85 -19.99
C ALA A 15 -8.29 -20.43 -19.54
N TYR A 16 -7.61 -19.89 -18.53
CA TYR A 16 -7.84 -18.52 -18.09
C TYR A 16 -7.60 -17.56 -19.28
N PRO A 17 -8.50 -16.58 -19.53
CA PRO A 17 -8.37 -15.67 -20.66
C PRO A 17 -7.09 -14.82 -20.63
N VAL A 18 -6.62 -14.55 -19.41
CA VAL A 18 -5.35 -13.87 -19.15
C VAL A 18 -4.36 -14.93 -18.69
N GLN A 19 -3.30 -15.13 -19.47
CA GLN A 19 -2.18 -15.96 -19.06
C GLN A 19 -0.97 -15.06 -18.82
N SER A 20 -0.41 -15.15 -17.62
CA SER A 20 0.86 -14.50 -17.32
C SER A 20 1.99 -15.32 -17.94
N THR A 21 2.91 -14.62 -18.59
CA THR A 21 4.18 -15.18 -19.04
C THR A 21 5.07 -15.47 -17.82
N SER A 22 6.07 -16.35 -17.99
CA SER A 22 7.03 -16.63 -16.91
C SER A 22 7.80 -15.37 -16.48
N ALA A 23 8.09 -14.47 -17.42
CA ALA A 23 8.75 -13.20 -17.13
C ALA A 23 7.86 -12.27 -16.29
N GLU A 24 6.56 -12.16 -16.61
CA GLU A 24 5.62 -11.37 -15.81
C GLU A 24 5.45 -11.92 -14.40
N LEU A 25 5.50 -13.24 -14.22
CA LEU A 25 5.41 -13.86 -12.91
C LEU A 25 6.68 -13.60 -12.08
N GLU A 26 7.86 -13.73 -12.67
CA GLU A 26 9.14 -13.43 -11.99
C GLU A 26 9.18 -11.98 -11.54
N GLU A 27 8.84 -11.05 -12.45
CA GLU A 27 8.74 -9.63 -12.13
C GLU A 27 7.70 -9.34 -11.03
N PHE A 28 6.57 -10.04 -11.04
CA PHE A 28 5.55 -9.94 -9.99
C PHE A 28 6.10 -10.38 -8.64
N PHE A 29 6.76 -11.53 -8.56
CA PHE A 29 7.29 -12.06 -7.30
C PHE A 29 8.38 -11.17 -6.71
N ASP A 30 9.27 -10.62 -7.55
CA ASP A 30 10.29 -9.66 -7.11
C ASP A 30 9.67 -8.41 -6.49
N ARG A 31 8.59 -7.89 -7.10
CA ARG A 31 7.85 -6.73 -6.57
C ARG A 31 7.05 -7.12 -5.32
N GLU A 32 6.43 -8.29 -5.30
CA GLU A 32 5.61 -8.76 -4.17
C GLU A 32 6.45 -8.95 -2.92
N GLU A 33 7.66 -9.51 -3.02
CA GLU A 33 8.55 -9.66 -1.87
C GLU A 33 8.90 -8.31 -1.23
N LEU A 34 9.25 -7.32 -2.05
CA LEU A 34 9.52 -5.97 -1.59
C LEU A 34 8.28 -5.34 -0.91
N LEU A 35 7.11 -5.44 -1.55
CA LEU A 35 5.86 -4.93 -0.99
C LEU A 35 5.49 -5.61 0.33
N PHE A 36 5.72 -6.92 0.42
CA PHE A 36 5.48 -7.69 1.64
C PHE A 36 6.36 -7.20 2.80
N GLN A 37 7.64 -6.92 2.54
CA GLN A 37 8.54 -6.36 3.54
C GLN A 37 8.10 -4.95 3.98
N LEU A 38 7.67 -4.12 3.04
CA LEU A 38 7.19 -2.76 3.31
C LEU A 38 5.91 -2.72 4.16
N ASN A 39 5.07 -3.76 4.12
CA ASN A 39 3.87 -3.83 4.97
C ASN A 39 4.18 -3.67 6.46
N ALA A 40 5.33 -4.13 6.94
CA ALA A 40 5.71 -3.96 8.34
C ALA A 40 5.87 -2.47 8.72
N ALA A 41 6.52 -1.68 7.86
CA ALA A 41 6.69 -0.25 8.06
C ALA A 41 5.35 0.49 7.98
N VAL A 42 4.53 0.17 6.97
CA VAL A 42 3.21 0.79 6.78
C VAL A 42 2.29 0.47 7.96
N ASN A 43 2.28 -0.77 8.46
CA ASN A 43 1.47 -1.14 9.63
C ASN A 43 1.92 -0.40 10.90
N LEU A 44 3.24 -0.28 11.11
CA LEU A 44 3.77 0.52 12.21
C LEU A 44 3.29 1.97 12.14
N TRP A 45 3.29 2.58 10.95
CA TRP A 45 2.80 3.94 10.76
C TRP A 45 1.29 4.06 11.00
N LYS A 46 0.48 3.10 10.53
CA LYS A 46 -0.97 3.05 10.79
C LYS A 46 -1.26 3.01 12.29
N ASP A 47 -0.52 2.20 13.03
CA ASP A 47 -0.63 2.12 14.49
C ASP A 47 -0.29 3.46 15.17
N GLN A 48 0.79 4.12 14.74
CA GLN A 48 1.20 5.43 15.26
C GLN A 48 0.12 6.50 15.00
N ILE A 49 -0.41 6.56 13.78
CA ILE A 49 -1.48 7.48 13.35
C ILE A 49 -2.77 7.23 14.15
N GLY A 50 -2.98 6.01 14.64
CA GLY A 50 -4.21 5.61 15.33
C GLY A 50 -5.30 5.13 14.37
N SER A 51 -4.91 4.73 13.16
CA SER A 51 -5.72 3.99 12.19
C SER A 51 -5.84 2.54 12.67
N GLY A 52 -6.60 2.32 13.74
CA GLY A 52 -6.79 1.01 14.35
C GLY A 52 -7.70 0.05 13.57
N SER A 53 -8.14 0.42 12.36
CA SER A 53 -8.95 -0.42 11.50
C SER A 53 -8.10 -1.08 10.42
N GLU A 54 -8.41 -2.35 10.14
CA GLU A 54 -7.74 -3.15 9.11
C GLU A 54 -7.76 -2.43 7.75
N ASN A 55 -8.87 -1.75 7.45
CA ASN A 55 -9.13 -1.02 6.22
C ASN A 55 -8.61 0.44 6.20
N GLY A 56 -7.91 0.92 7.24
CA GLY A 56 -7.26 2.23 7.22
C GLY A 56 -8.16 3.43 7.56
N TRP A 57 -9.42 3.19 7.91
CA TRP A 57 -10.37 4.22 8.30
C TRP A 57 -10.16 4.69 9.73
N VAL A 58 -10.34 5.99 9.95
CA VAL A 58 -10.33 6.63 11.27
C VAL A 58 -11.73 7.17 11.56
N SER A 59 -12.17 7.09 12.82
CA SER A 59 -13.44 7.69 13.21
C SER A 59 -13.37 9.21 13.09
N ILE A 60 -14.49 9.87 12.79
CA ILE A 60 -14.55 11.33 12.66
C ILE A 60 -14.03 12.07 13.90
N GLU A 61 -14.29 11.52 15.10
CA GLU A 61 -13.80 12.04 16.38
C GLU A 61 -12.26 12.05 16.49
N LYS A 62 -11.59 11.13 15.78
CA LYS A 62 -10.14 10.99 15.78
C LYS A 62 -9.49 11.55 14.52
N TYR A 63 -10.26 12.00 13.54
CA TYR A 63 -9.76 12.45 12.23
C TYR A 63 -8.72 13.56 12.36
N GLU A 64 -9.04 14.65 13.08
CA GLU A 64 -8.10 15.76 13.28
C GLU A 64 -6.80 15.32 13.95
N SER A 65 -6.89 14.42 14.95
CA SER A 65 -5.70 13.89 15.62
C SER A 65 -4.87 12.99 14.70
N ALA A 66 -5.51 12.15 13.90
CA ALA A 66 -4.84 11.30 12.92
C ALA A 66 -4.18 12.14 11.81
N ARG A 67 -4.87 13.17 11.29
CA ARG A 67 -4.31 14.10 10.31
C ARG A 67 -3.07 14.80 10.85
N GLN A 68 -3.11 15.26 12.09
CA GLN A 68 -1.95 15.88 12.75
C GLN A 68 -0.77 14.90 12.86
N LYS A 69 -1.02 13.65 13.27
CA LYS A 69 0.01 12.61 13.36
C LYS A 69 0.61 12.23 12.01
N VAL A 70 -0.16 12.26 10.93
CA VAL A 70 0.35 12.05 9.56
C VAL A 70 1.38 13.12 9.20
N VAL A 71 1.11 14.38 9.53
CA VAL A 71 2.05 15.49 9.30
C VAL A 71 3.31 15.29 10.14
N GLU A 72 3.17 15.02 11.44
CA GLU A 72 4.29 14.79 12.36
C GLU A 72 5.17 13.61 11.93
N LEU A 73 4.56 12.54 11.42
CA LEU A 73 5.28 11.39 10.88
C LEU A 73 6.07 11.78 9.63
N LYS A 74 5.44 12.51 8.69
CA LYS A 74 6.12 12.96 7.48
C LYS A 74 7.30 13.87 7.80
N ASP A 75 7.13 14.82 8.71
CA ASP A 75 8.20 15.73 9.14
C ASP A 75 9.35 14.95 9.80
N SER A 76 9.03 13.95 10.63
CA SER A 76 10.03 13.09 11.26
C SER A 76 10.82 12.29 10.22
N LEU A 77 10.16 11.76 9.19
CA LEU A 77 10.83 11.05 8.08
C LEU A 77 11.69 12.00 7.22
N MET A 78 11.24 13.24 6.98
CA MET A 78 12.03 14.23 6.27
C MET A 78 13.33 14.59 7.00
N VAL A 79 13.29 14.66 8.33
CA VAL A 79 14.51 14.86 9.15
C VAL A 79 15.44 13.65 9.05
N ILE A 80 14.90 12.43 9.05
CA ILE A 80 15.71 11.21 8.89
C ILE A 80 16.38 11.17 7.51
N ALA A 81 15.66 11.59 6.46
CA ALA A 81 16.14 11.64 5.08
C ALA A 81 17.03 12.86 4.78
N GLU A 82 17.38 13.69 5.77
CA GLU A 82 18.14 14.91 5.53
C GLU A 82 19.52 14.59 4.95
N GLY A 83 19.80 15.10 3.75
CA GLY A 83 21.04 14.85 3.01
C GLY A 83 20.98 13.63 2.08
N ASP A 84 19.89 12.87 2.09
CA ASP A 84 19.61 11.80 1.13
C ASP A 84 18.53 12.26 0.12
N GLN A 85 18.98 12.64 -1.07
CA GLN A 85 18.08 13.17 -2.09
C GLN A 85 17.11 12.10 -2.64
N GLU A 86 17.52 10.83 -2.63
CA GLU A 86 16.68 9.72 -3.11
C GLU A 86 15.52 9.47 -2.16
N ASP A 87 15.80 9.43 -0.85
CA ASP A 87 14.77 9.29 0.18
C ASP A 87 13.82 10.50 0.21
N LEU A 88 14.34 11.72 0.06
CA LEU A 88 13.53 12.94 -0.02
C LEU A 88 12.62 12.94 -1.26
N ASP A 89 13.09 12.42 -2.39
CA ASP A 89 12.28 12.27 -3.59
C ASP A 89 11.19 11.20 -3.40
N LEU A 90 11.48 10.11 -2.68
CA LEU A 90 10.50 9.11 -2.31
C LEU A 90 9.36 9.70 -1.46
N LEU A 91 9.68 10.58 -0.51
CA LEU A 91 8.71 11.27 0.35
C LEU A 91 7.79 12.24 -0.41
N LYS A 92 8.06 12.56 -1.68
CA LYS A 92 7.12 13.28 -2.55
C LYS A 92 5.92 12.41 -2.94
N GLY A 93 6.10 11.08 -3.02
CA GLY A 93 5.05 10.10 -3.29
C GLY A 93 4.26 9.68 -2.05
N TRP A 94 4.08 10.59 -1.09
CA TRP A 94 3.54 10.30 0.24
C TRP A 94 2.14 9.67 0.20
N SER A 95 2.03 8.44 0.72
CA SER A 95 0.81 7.61 0.61
C SER A 95 -0.38 8.11 1.43
N PHE A 96 -0.17 9.00 2.40
CA PHE A 96 -1.24 9.58 3.24
C PHE A 96 -1.56 11.02 2.84
N SER A 97 -1.28 11.41 1.60
CA SER A 97 -1.68 12.72 1.08
C SER A 97 -3.19 12.72 0.88
N ASP A 98 -3.89 13.64 1.54
CA ASP A 98 -5.30 13.89 1.24
C ASP A 98 -5.38 14.42 -0.21
N HIS A 99 -6.18 13.75 -1.03
CA HIS A 99 -6.53 14.21 -2.36
C HIS A 99 -7.93 14.83 -2.27
N GLU A 100 -8.12 16.00 -2.88
CA GLU A 100 -9.48 16.51 -3.07
C GLU A 100 -10.21 15.51 -3.98
N GLU A 101 -11.40 15.06 -3.54
CA GLU A 101 -12.29 14.35 -4.45
C GLU A 101 -12.90 15.40 -5.39
N ASP A 102 -12.50 15.35 -6.67
CA ASP A 102 -13.16 16.12 -7.73
C ASP A 102 -14.63 15.67 -7.81
N ASN A 103 -15.55 16.59 -7.50
CA ASN A 103 -17.01 16.35 -7.47
C ASN A 103 -17.65 16.48 -8.86
#